data_AF-A0AAD0D9T6-F1
#
_entry.id   AF-A0AAD0D9T6-F1
#
_cell.length_a   1.000
_cell.length_b   1.000
_cell.length_c   1.000
_cell.angle_alpha   90.00
_cell.angle_beta   90.00
_cell.angle_gamma   90.00
#
_symmetry.space_group_name_H-M   'P 1'
#
loop_
_entity.id
_entity.type
_entity.pdbx_description
1 polymer ?
#
loop_
_entity_poly.entity_id
_entity_poly.type
_entity_poly.pdbx_seq_one_letter_code
_entity_poly.pdbx_strand_id
1 'polypeptide(L)' 'MELVEVAARAEFIELLTKVALIENVTRREQQIALVLIGEWAGEISKEIKKPLVGGSVGSGFQ' A
#
# COMPACT_ATOMS: atom_id res chain seq x y z
N MET A 1 -7.04 -7.74 -1.35
CA MET A 1 -6.93 -6.57 -2.25
C MET A 1 -6.36 -7.10 -3.56
N GLU A 2 -6.93 -6.73 -4.70
CA GLU A 2 -6.43 -7.24 -5.98
C GLU A 2 -5.02 -6.69 -6.25
N LEU A 3 -4.17 -7.46 -6.94
CA LEU A 3 -2.79 -7.06 -7.26
C LEU A 3 -2.70 -5.69 -7.96
N VAL A 4 -3.73 -5.36 -8.75
CA VAL A 4 -3.89 -4.08 -9.44
C VAL A 4 -4.08 -2.91 -8.46
N GLU A 5 -4.84 -3.11 -7.38
CA GLU A 5 -5.07 -2.09 -6.35
C GLU A 5 -3.78 -1.83 -5.54
N VAL A 6 -2.95 -2.86 -5.31
CA VAL A 6 -1.65 -2.72 -4.64
C VAL A 6 -0.70 -1.88 -5.49
N ALA A 7 -0.64 -2.14 -6.79
CA ALA A 7 0.20 -1.40 -7.73
C ALA A 7 -0.19 0.09 -7.82
N ALA A 8 -1.49 0.37 -7.94
CA ALA A 8 -2.00 1.74 -7.99
C ALA A 8 -1.66 2.55 -6.72
N ARG A 9 -1.71 1.91 -5.55
CA ARG A 9 -1.33 2.56 -4.29
C ARG A 9 0.18 2.79 -4.18
N ALA A 10 1.01 1.90 -4.71
CA ALA A 10 2.45 2.11 -4.76
C ALA A 10 2.83 3.30 -5.67
N GLU A 11 2.20 3.42 -6.85
CA GLU A 11 2.36 4.59 -7.73
C GLU A 11 1.95 5.90 -7.03
N PHE A 12 0.87 5.87 -6.26
CA PHE A 12 0.42 7.06 -5.54
C PHE A 12 1.36 7.46 -4.40
N ILE A 13 1.98 6.50 -3.71
CA ILE A 13 3.03 6.78 -2.72
C ILE A 13 4.22 7.48 -3.38
N GLU A 14 4.62 7.02 -4.57
CA GLU A 14 5.68 7.65 -5.35
C GLU A 14 5.31 9.10 -5.74
N LEU A 15 4.07 9.30 -6.19
CA LEU A 15 3.54 10.62 -6.55
C LEU A 15 3.50 11.59 -5.35
N LEU A 16 2.96 11.16 -4.21
CA LEU A 16 2.91 11.96 -2.98
C LEU A 16 4.31 12.30 -2.47
N THR A 17 5.26 11.38 -2.59
CA THR A 17 6.66 11.63 -2.21
C THR A 17 7.27 12.72 -3.08
N LYS A 18 7.01 12.70 -4.40
CA LYS A 18 7.45 13.77 -5.31
C LYS A 18 6.79 15.10 -4.97
N VAL A 19 5.50 15.11 -4.63
CA VAL A 19 4.78 16.32 -4.20
C VAL A 19 5.34 16.88 -2.90
N ALA A 20 5.62 16.05 -1.89
CA ALA A 20 6.15 16.49 -0.60
C ALA A 20 7.51 17.21 -0.71
N LEU A 21 8.27 16.94 -1.78
CA LEU A 21 9.57 17.54 -2.07
C LEU A 21 9.50 18.85 -2.89
N ILE A 22 8.31 19.30 -3.30
CA ILE A 22 8.13 20.56 -4.02
C ILE A 22 8.15 21.73 -3.03
N GLU A 23 8.99 22.74 -3.28
CA GLU A 23 9.25 23.89 -2.37
C GLU A 23 8.01 24.75 -2.05
N ASN A 24 6.93 24.63 -2.82
CA ASN A 24 5.69 25.40 -2.67
C ASN A 24 4.56 24.67 -1.93
N VAL A 25 4.85 23.54 -1.29
CA VAL A 25 3.86 22.79 -0.52
C VAL A 25 3.88 23.25 0.93
N THR A 26 2.70 23.56 1.47
CA THR A 26 2.60 23.98 2.87
C THR A 26 2.91 22.81 3.80
N ARG A 27 3.40 23.12 5.02
CA ARG A 27 3.65 22.11 6.06
C ARG A 27 2.43 21.22 6.35
N ARG A 28 1.22 21.79 6.23
CA ARG A 28 -0.05 21.06 6.41
C ARG A 28 -0.27 20.03 5.31
N GLU A 29 -0.04 20.41 4.05
CA GLU A 29 -0.16 19.51 2.90
C GLU A 29 0.91 18.40 2.95
N GLN A 30 2.13 18.73 3.35
CA GLN A 30 3.19 17.74 3.61
C GLN A 30 2.77 16.74 4.70
N GLN A 31 2.18 17.19 5.81
CA GLN A 31 1.68 16.30 6.85
C GLN A 31 0.55 15.39 6.37
N ILE A 32 -0.40 15.91 5.59
CA ILE A 32 -1.48 15.11 5.00
C ILE A 32 -0.89 14.03 4.08
N ALA A 33 0.06 14.39 3.22
CA ALA A 33 0.73 13.44 2.34
C ALA A 33 1.46 12.33 3.13
N LEU A 34 2.20 12.69 4.18
CA LEU A 34 2.91 11.73 5.03
C LEU A 34 1.96 10.75 5.76
N VAL A 35 0.81 11.24 6.24
CA VAL A 35 -0.21 10.38 6.87
C VAL A 35 -0.77 9.38 5.87
N LEU A 36 -1.17 9.83 4.69
CA LEU A 36 -1.71 8.96 3.63
C LEU A 36 -0.71 7.91 3.17
N ILE A 37 0.58 8.29 3.02
CA ILE A 37 1.66 7.35 2.71
C ILE A 37 1.76 6.27 3.79
N GLY A 38 1.76 6.66 5.07
CA GLY A 38 1.89 5.73 6.19
C GLY A 38 0.73 4.74 6.29
N GLU A 39 -0.51 5.22 6.10
CA GLU A 39 -1.71 4.37 6.09
C GLU A 39 -1.64 3.32 4.98
N TRP A 40 -1.30 3.73 3.76
CA TRP A 40 -1.29 2.82 2.61
C TRP A 40 -0.10 1.87 2.63
N ALA A 41 1.07 2.32 3.08
CA ALA A 41 2.22 1.44 3.30
C ALA A 41 1.89 0.38 4.36
N GLY A 42 1.17 0.73 5.42
CA GLY A 42 0.69 -0.20 6.44
C GLY A 42 -0.29 -1.25 5.88
N GLU A 43 -1.23 -0.84 5.04
CA GLU A 43 -2.18 -1.75 4.38
C GLU A 43 -1.50 -2.69 3.38
N ILE A 44 -0.59 -2.17 2.54
CA ILE A 44 0.20 -2.98 1.61
C ILE A 44 1.06 -3.99 2.38
N SER A 45 1.70 -3.57 3.49
CA SER A 45 2.50 -4.47 4.33
C SER A 45 1.67 -5.61 4.92
N LYS A 46 0.43 -5.34 5.34
CA LYS A 46 -0.49 -6.38 5.83
C LYS A 46 -0.90 -7.35 4.74
N GLU A 47 -1.10 -6.87 3.51
CA GLU A 47 -1.47 -7.72 2.39
C GLU A 47 -0.30 -8.60 1.92
N ILE A 48 0.92 -8.07 1.85
CA ILE A 48 2.14 -8.86 1.55
C ILE A 48 2.39 -9.91 2.64
N LYS A 49 2.09 -9.59 3.90
CA LYS A 49 2.25 -10.51 5.04
C LYS A 49 1.12 -11.53 5.18
N LYS A 50 0.03 -11.42 4.43
CA LYS A 50 -0.97 -12.49 4.42
C LYS A 50 -0.33 -13.73 3.78
N PRO A 51 -0.38 -14.89 4.46
CA PRO A 51 -0.05 -16.14 3.79
C PRO A 51 -0.92 -16.25 2.55
N LEU A 52 -0.33 -16.65 1.42
CA LEU A 52 -1.09 -17.02 0.22
C LEU A 52 -1.91 -18.27 0.58
N VAL A 53 -3.08 -18.09 1.21
CA VAL A 53 -4.06 -19.15 1.42
C VAL A 53 -4.79 -19.36 0.09
N GLY A 54 -4.04 -19.85 -0.89
CA GLY A 54 -4.51 -20.26 -2.20
C GLY A 54 -4.17 -21.73 -2.37
N GLY A 55 -5.05 -22.61 -1.89
CA GLY A 55 -4.87 -24.05 -2.03
C GLY A 55 -5.66 -24.83 -0.98
N SER A 56 -6.98 -24.83 -1.08
CA SER A 56 -7.77 -25.94 -0.55
C SER A 56 -7.38 -27.20 -1.31
N VAL A 57 -6.37 -27.94 -0.83
CA VAL A 57 -6.19 -29.33 -1.25
C VAL A 57 -7.06 -30.17 -0.34
N GLY A 58 -8.30 -30.36 -0.79
CA GLY A 58 -9.00 -31.58 -0.48
C GLY A 58 -8.16 -32.74 -1.02
N SER A 59 -7.52 -33.47 -0.13
CA SER A 59 -7.15 -34.85 -0.39
C SER A 59 -7.60 -35.64 0.82
N GLY A 60 -8.80 -36.21 0.70
CA GLY A 60 -9.13 -37.37 1.52
C GLY A 60 -8.10 -38.45 1.23
N PHE A 61 -7.45 -38.94 2.27
CA PHE A 61 -6.87 -40.27 2.30
C PHE A 61 -7.04 -40.82 3.71
N GLN A 62 -7.86 -41.87 3.75
CA GLN A 62 -7.98 -43.00 4.70
C GLN A 62 -7.67 -42.76 6.18
#